data_AF-A0A4Y2LUT1-F1
#
_entry.id   AF-A0A4Y2LUT1-F1
#
_cell.length_a   1.000
_cell.length_b   1.000
_cell.length_c   1.000
_cell.angle_alpha   90.00
_cell.angle_beta   90.00
_cell.angle_gamma   90.00
#
_symmetry.space_group_name_H-M   'P 1'
#
loop_
_entity.id
_entity.type
_entity.pdbx_description
1 polymer ?
#
loop_
_entity_poly.entity_id
_entity_poly.type
_entity_poly.pdbx_seq_one_letter_code
_entity_poly.pdbx_strand_id
1 'polypeptide(L)'
;MLEEWQTSWKNGDIGRKIYNMPSVILHSTNWIREDVIFSQHGHFPAYLKRFHLTDSDYCSCGGIGTAFHYAMECILTVSWHMRKPMPNF
;
A
#
# COMPACT_ATOMS: atom_id res chain seq x y z
N MET A 1 19.85 -2.40 -12.78
CA MET A 1 19.22 -1.38 -11.91
C MET A 1 18.30 -1.97 -10.85
N LEU A 2 17.10 -2.49 -11.19
CA LEU A 2 16.17 -3.05 -10.19
C LEU A 2 16.67 -4.36 -9.55
N GLU A 3 17.14 -5.29 -10.37
CA GLU A 3 17.66 -6.58 -9.86
C GLU A 3 18.91 -6.42 -8.99
N GLU A 4 19.80 -5.51 -9.37
CA GLU A 4 21.00 -5.17 -8.60
C GLU A 4 20.62 -4.55 -7.24
N TRP A 5 19.65 -3.63 -7.21
CA TRP A 5 19.14 -3.06 -5.97
C TRP A 5 18.50 -4.12 -5.07
N GLN A 6 17.65 -4.97 -5.64
CA GLN A 6 16.96 -6.04 -4.91
C GLN A 6 17.95 -7.06 -4.33
N THR A 7 19.03 -7.34 -5.06
CA THR A 7 20.12 -8.22 -4.62
C THR A 7 20.92 -7.58 -3.49
N SER A 8 21.28 -6.30 -3.63
CA SER A 8 21.99 -5.55 -2.57
C SER A 8 21.18 -5.47 -1.28
N TRP A 9 19.86 -5.27 -1.36
CA TRP A 9 18.98 -5.22 -0.19
C TRP A 9 18.82 -6.58 0.50
N LYS A 10 18.66 -7.67 -0.27
CA LYS A 10 18.58 -9.04 0.28
C LYS A 10 19.86 -9.46 0.99
N ASN A 11 21.01 -8.98 0.51
CA ASN A 11 22.32 -9.28 1.05
C ASN A 11 22.76 -8.28 2.13
N GLY A 12 21.95 -7.26 2.42
CA GLY A 12 22.24 -6.24 3.43
C GLY A 12 22.05 -6.79 4.84
N ASP A 13 23.13 -6.81 5.60
CA ASP A 13 23.26 -7.34 6.96
C ASP A 13 23.24 -6.24 8.04
N ILE A 14 23.21 -4.97 7.63
CA ILE A 14 23.32 -3.78 8.51
C ILE A 14 21.93 -3.24 8.97
N GLY A 15 20.83 -3.96 8.69
CA GLY A 15 19.46 -3.53 8.98
C GLY A 15 18.69 -4.39 10.00
N ARG A 16 17.53 -3.89 10.47
CA ARG A 16 16.55 -4.73 11.18
C ARG A 16 16.00 -5.77 10.20
N LYS A 17 16.11 -7.06 10.52
CA LYS A 17 15.45 -8.14 9.76
C LYS A 17 13.94 -7.99 9.88
N ILE A 18 13.33 -7.26 8.95
CA ILE A 18 11.89 -7.28 8.75
C ILE A 18 11.60 -8.62 8.07
N TYR A 19 11.03 -9.57 8.81
CA TYR A 19 10.59 -10.85 8.25
C TYR A 19 9.56 -10.56 7.14
N ASN A 20 9.86 -10.99 5.91
CA ASN A 20 9.04 -10.85 4.69
C ASN A 20 8.79 -9.42 4.17
N MET A 21 9.79 -8.80 3.53
CA MET A 21 9.55 -7.67 2.63
C MET A 21 9.19 -8.19 1.21
N PRO A 22 8.09 -7.75 0.59
CA PRO A 22 7.72 -8.14 -0.77
C PRO A 22 8.76 -7.68 -1.81
N SER A 23 8.94 -8.47 -2.87
CA SER A 23 9.84 -8.14 -3.98
C SER A 23 9.37 -6.87 -4.67
N VAL A 24 10.28 -5.93 -4.92
CA VAL A 24 9.97 -4.71 -5.67
C VAL A 24 9.84 -5.09 -7.15
N ILE A 25 8.66 -4.86 -7.72
CA ILE A 25 8.37 -5.11 -9.14
C ILE A 25 8.05 -3.76 -9.80
N LEU A 26 8.73 -3.43 -10.91
CA LEU A 26 8.53 -2.19 -11.67
C LEU A 26 7.26 -2.21 -12.53
N HIS A 27 6.71 -3.39 -12.80
CA HIS A 27 5.49 -3.53 -13.59
C HIS A 27 4.26 -3.16 -12.76
N SER A 28 3.51 -2.16 -13.23
CA SER A 28 2.24 -1.72 -12.63
C SER A 28 1.12 -2.75 -12.74
N THR A 29 1.35 -3.87 -13.42
CA THR A 29 0.31 -4.85 -13.76
C THR A 29 -0.05 -5.79 -12.62
N ASN A 30 0.78 -5.92 -11.58
CA ASN A 30 0.57 -6.86 -10.47
C ASN A 30 0.63 -6.17 -9.09
N TRP A 31 0.08 -4.96 -8.95
CA TRP A 31 -0.16 -4.44 -7.61
C TRP A 31 -1.24 -5.32 -6.98
N ILE A 32 -0.81 -6.31 -6.18
CA ILE A 32 -1.74 -7.07 -5.36
C ILE A 32 -2.42 -6.02 -4.48
N ARG A 33 -3.75 -6.05 -4.45
CA ARG A 33 -4.61 -5.11 -3.71
C ARG A 33 -4.10 -4.87 -2.29
N GLU A 34 -3.58 -5.95 -1.68
CA GLU A 34 -2.90 -5.97 -0.40
C GLU A 34 -1.65 -5.09 -0.36
N ASP A 35 -0.74 -5.23 -1.31
CA ASP A 35 0.53 -4.48 -1.35
C ASP A 35 0.33 -2.96 -1.52
N VAL A 36 -0.67 -2.53 -2.31
CA VAL A 36 -1.04 -1.10 -2.44
C VAL A 36 -1.43 -0.53 -1.07
N ILE A 37 -2.21 -1.30 -0.31
CA ILE A 37 -2.75 -0.84 0.97
C ILE A 37 -1.71 -0.94 2.08
N PHE A 38 -0.92 -2.02 2.12
CA PHE A 38 0.15 -2.24 3.11
C PHE A 38 1.29 -1.24 2.97
N SER A 39 1.62 -0.88 1.73
CA SER A 39 2.64 0.14 1.46
C SER A 39 2.13 1.54 1.84
N GLN A 40 0.80 1.73 1.97
CA GLN A 40 0.14 3.03 2.15
C GLN A 40 0.46 4.02 1.01
N HIS A 41 1.11 3.54 -0.04
CA HIS A 41 1.53 4.30 -1.20
C HIS A 41 0.44 4.19 -2.26
N GLY A 42 0.08 5.31 -2.87
CA GLY A 42 -0.95 5.37 -3.91
C GLY A 42 -1.64 6.72 -3.97
N HIS A 43 -2.65 6.82 -4.84
CA HIS A 43 -3.48 8.03 -4.98
C HIS A 43 -4.49 8.17 -3.83
N PHE A 44 -4.00 8.11 -2.60
CA PHE A 44 -4.80 8.32 -1.40
C PHE A 44 -4.67 9.78 -0.94
N PRO A 45 -5.77 10.51 -0.71
CA PRO A 45 -5.72 11.91 -0.29
C PRO A 45 -4.79 12.18 0.90
N ALA A 46 -4.81 11.30 1.92
CA ALA A 46 -3.93 11.43 3.08
C ALA A 46 -2.44 11.24 2.74
N TYR A 47 -2.14 10.35 1.79
CA TYR A 47 -0.78 10.14 1.30
C TYR A 47 -0.29 11.36 0.51
N LEU A 48 -1.12 11.89 -0.40
CA LEU A 48 -0.78 13.05 -1.22
C LEU A 48 -0.58 14.32 -0.37
N LYS A 49 -1.42 14.54 0.65
CA LYS A 49 -1.31 15.66 1.58
C LYS A 49 0.01 15.65 2.35
N ARG A 50 0.53 14.47 2.71
CA ARG A 50 1.83 14.33 3.39
C ARG A 50 2.99 14.90 2.58
N PHE A 51 2.90 14.85 1.25
CA PHE A 51 3.90 15.41 0.33
C PHE A 51 3.51 16.78 -0.21
N HIS A 52 2.49 17.43 0.37
CA HIS A 52 1.99 18.74 -0.07
C HIS A 52 1.53 18.76 -1.54
N LEU A 53 1.07 17.62 -2.05
CA LEU A 53 0.54 17.51 -3.42
C LEU A 53 -0.96 17.83 -3.49
N THR A 54 -1.67 17.77 -2.36
CA THR A 54 -3.08 18.14 -2.22
C THR A 54 -3.31 18.85 -0.89
N ASP A 55 -4.31 19.74 -0.86
CA ASP A 55 -4.66 20.50 0.36
C ASP A 55 -5.56 19.71 1.33
N SER A 56 -6.26 18.70 0.80
CA SER A 56 -7.21 17.88 1.56
C SER A 56 -6.75 16.43 1.63
N ASP A 57 -6.93 15.85 2.81
CA ASP A 57 -6.79 14.42 3.12
C ASP A 57 -8.14 13.71 3.18
N TYR A 58 -9.24 14.39 2.87
CA TYR A 58 -10.57 13.80 2.91
C TYR A 58 -10.88 13.00 1.65
N CYS A 59 -11.52 11.84 1.86
CA CYS A 59 -12.23 11.09 0.84
C CYS A 59 -13.54 11.80 0.49
N SER A 60 -14.06 11.59 -0.73
CA SER A 60 -15.36 12.12 -1.16
C SER A 60 -16.54 11.66 -0.30
N CYS A 61 -16.39 10.59 0.49
CA CYS A 61 -17.40 10.15 1.45
C CYS A 61 -17.29 10.83 2.83
N GLY A 62 -16.38 11.80 3.00
CA GLY A 62 -16.21 12.58 4.23
C GLY A 62 -15.27 11.96 5.28
N GLY A 63 -14.76 10.74 5.07
CA GLY A 63 -13.73 10.12 5.91
C GLY A 63 -12.32 10.58 5.54
N ILE A 64 -11.30 10.24 6.34
CA ILE A 64 -9.90 10.49 5.98
C ILE A 64 -9.51 9.48 4.90
N GLY A 65 -9.08 9.98 3.74
CA GLY A 65 -8.69 9.22 2.56
C GLY A 65 -7.34 8.49 2.73
N THR A 66 -7.25 7.62 3.73
CA THR A 66 -6.12 6.68 3.91
C THR A 66 -6.35 5.39 3.13
N ALA A 67 -5.29 4.63 2.87
CA ALA A 67 -5.42 3.32 2.24
C ALA A 67 -6.36 2.38 3.02
N PHE A 68 -6.27 2.39 4.36
CA PHE A 68 -7.13 1.59 5.24
C PHE A 68 -8.60 1.96 5.11
N HIS A 69 -8.90 3.27 5.08
CA HIS A 69 -10.26 3.77 4.90
C HIS A 69 -10.89 3.22 3.61
N TYR A 70 -10.16 3.29 2.48
CA TYR A 70 -10.64 2.73 1.21
C TYR A 70 -10.74 1.19 1.23
N ALA A 71 -9.89 0.52 2.00
CA ALA A 71 -9.84 -0.93 2.10
C ALA A 71 -10.98 -1.53 2.93
N MET A 72 -11.50 -0.81 3.92
CA MET A 72 -12.37 -1.39 4.95
C MET A 72 -13.61 -0.56 5.30
N GLU A 73 -13.59 0.76 5.10
CA GLU A 73 -14.59 1.66 5.70
C GLU A 73 -15.38 2.46 4.67
N CYS A 74 -14.76 2.81 3.55
CA CYS A 74 -15.34 3.74 2.60
C CYS A 74 -16.55 3.12 1.90
N ILE A 75 -17.70 3.77 2.04
CA ILE A 75 -18.97 3.35 1.42
C ILE A 75 -18.89 3.32 -0.11
N LEU A 76 -18.02 4.14 -0.70
CA LEU A 76 -17.83 4.22 -2.15
C LEU A 76 -17.00 3.05 -2.70
N THR A 77 -16.30 2.31 -1.84
CA THR A 77 -15.45 1.17 -2.24
C THR A 77 -15.87 -0.13 -1.57
N VAL A 78 -17.15 -0.30 -1.22
CA VAL A 78 -17.66 -1.52 -0.56
C VAL A 78 -17.42 -2.79 -1.38
N SER A 79 -17.62 -2.75 -2.71
CA SER A 79 -17.28 -3.88 -3.60
C SER A 79 -15.77 -4.16 -3.66
N TRP A 80 -14.99 -3.19 -3.20
CA TRP A 80 -13.54 -3.15 -3.12
C TRP A 80 -13.04 -3.25 -1.66
N HIS A 81 -13.87 -3.70 -0.71
CA HIS A 81 -13.38 -3.97 0.63
C HIS A 81 -12.56 -5.26 0.65
N MET A 82 -11.45 -5.23 1.39
CA MET A 82 -10.68 -6.43 1.66
C MET A 82 -11.55 -7.38 2.49
N ARG A 83 -11.73 -8.59 1.99
CA ARG A 83 -12.30 -9.66 2.80
C ARG A 83 -11.19 -10.25 3.65
N LYS A 84 -11.54 -10.66 4.86
CA LYS A 84 -10.63 -11.45 5.70
C LYS A 84 -10.12 -12.63 4.86
N PRO A 85 -8.80 -12.89 4.79
CA PRO A 85 -8.31 -14.08 4.10
C PRO A 85 -9.00 -15.30 4.72
N MET A 86 -9.47 -16.22 3.88
CA MET A 86 -9.99 -17.50 4.37
C MET A 86 -8.91 -18.16 5.22
N PRO A 87 -9.25 -18.75 6.37
CA PRO A 87 -8.29 -19.58 7.09
C PRO A 87 -7.76 -20.63 6.12
N ASN A 88 -6.45 -20.70 5.94
CA ASN A 88 -5.83 -21.81 5.25
C ASN A 88 -6.10 -23.05 6.12
N PHE A 89 -6.93 -23.97 5.63
CA PHE A 89 -7.14 -25.28 6.23
C PHE A 89 -5.98 -26.21 5.91
#